data_AF-A0AAI8VML3-F1
#
_entry.id   AF-A0AAI8VML3-F1
#
_cell.length_a   1.000
_cell.length_b   1.000
_cell.length_c   1.000
_cell.angle_alpha   90.00
_cell.angle_beta   90.00
_cell.angle_gamma   90.00
#
_symmetry.space_group_name_H-M   'P 1'
#
loop_
_entity.id
_entity.type
_entity.pdbx_description
1 polymer ?
#
loop_
_entity_poly.entity_id
_entity_poly.type
_entity_poly.pdbx_seq_one_letter_code
_entity_poly.pdbx_strand_id
1 'polypeptide(L)'
;MRHVLILEDRESVAFPESHAQGLIPFCQGNRLLRVERRFDLWRNIFQSGARSNGWNQMHRLNASEKRGNGLGSMEVVTPVARFIVEAFALTGPTLGMPIGSFTAFFDGGPASAAELCATIFDTTVRREAAWQIAIRESYARNLVSSRPFANANYFEQRQKELDNDFTHPLETYPRALAEIGNTEGCIRRCNFPVTALPSTEEVEDLIARHRNRPRLGGSSDAHKTECQARQIVKTVQPLPSWSDLLREGLTGSERQQRYEDRRRT
;
A
#
# COMPACT_ATOMS: atom_id res chain seq x y z
N MET A 1 -8.48 -9.81 29.39
CA MET A 1 -8.30 -9.48 27.96
C MET A 1 -6.84 -9.64 27.61
N ARG A 2 -6.48 -10.36 26.55
CA ARG A 2 -5.07 -10.49 26.12
C ARG A 2 -4.88 -9.64 24.88
N HIS A 3 -4.07 -8.60 24.99
CA HIS A 3 -3.80 -7.65 23.91
C HIS A 3 -2.34 -7.76 23.50
N VAL A 4 -2.08 -8.00 22.22
CA VAL A 4 -0.75 -8.05 21.63
C VAL A 4 -0.63 -6.89 20.68
N LEU A 5 0.38 -6.04 20.91
CA LEU A 5 0.73 -4.95 20.03
C LEU A 5 1.97 -5.34 19.23
N ILE A 6 1.84 -5.40 17.91
CA ILE A 6 2.93 -5.63 16.97
C ILE A 6 3.29 -4.26 16.37
N LEU A 7 4.51 -3.81 16.63
CA LEU A 7 5.04 -2.58 16.06
C LEU A 7 5.90 -2.93 14.85
N GLU A 8 5.45 -2.48 13.69
CA GLU A 8 6.08 -2.69 12.39
C GLU A 8 6.75 -1.36 11.99
N ASP A 9 7.82 -1.00 12.71
CA ASP A 9 8.56 0.26 12.58
C ASP A 9 9.68 0.23 11.53
N ARG A 10 9.91 -0.95 10.92
CA ARG A 10 10.88 -1.19 9.86
C ARG A 10 10.33 -2.18 8.85
N GLU A 11 10.83 -2.11 7.62
CA GLU A 11 10.51 -3.12 6.59
C GLU A 11 10.96 -4.52 7.06
N SER A 12 10.00 -5.43 7.16
CA SER A 12 10.22 -6.86 7.40
C SER A 12 10.53 -7.60 6.10
N VAL A 13 11.25 -8.72 6.18
CA VAL A 13 11.61 -9.51 4.98
C VAL A 13 10.47 -10.41 4.51
N ALA A 14 10.41 -10.67 3.20
CA ALA A 14 9.51 -11.64 2.55
C ALA A 14 8.00 -11.43 2.82
N PHE A 15 7.36 -10.56 2.02
CA PHE A 15 5.90 -10.32 2.02
C PHE A 15 5.32 -10.01 3.40
N PRO A 16 5.87 -8.97 4.07
CA PRO A 16 5.52 -8.65 5.44
C PRO A 16 4.03 -8.41 5.63
N GLU A 17 3.32 -7.87 4.64
CA GLU A 17 1.89 -7.68 4.68
C GLU A 17 1.16 -8.94 5.19
N SER A 18 1.58 -10.12 4.73
CA SER A 18 0.89 -11.39 4.99
C SER A 18 1.26 -12.12 6.28
N HIS A 19 2.24 -11.63 7.03
CA HIS A 19 2.69 -12.31 8.26
C HIS A 19 1.57 -12.51 9.28
N ALA A 20 0.57 -11.62 9.27
CA ALA A 20 -0.60 -11.72 10.14
C ALA A 20 -1.52 -12.91 9.82
N GLN A 21 -1.41 -13.55 8.64
CA GLN A 21 -2.14 -14.79 8.34
C GLN A 21 -1.76 -15.92 9.31
N GLY A 22 -0.48 -16.00 9.70
CA GLY A 22 -0.02 -16.99 10.68
C GLY A 22 -0.66 -16.85 12.06
N LEU A 23 -1.31 -15.73 12.35
CA LEU A 23 -2.00 -15.48 13.62
C LEU A 23 -3.43 -16.03 13.65
N ILE A 24 -4.00 -16.41 12.50
CA ILE A 24 -5.39 -16.84 12.38
C ILE A 24 -5.73 -18.00 13.35
N PRO A 25 -4.95 -19.11 13.42
CA PRO A 25 -5.29 -20.23 14.29
C PRO A 25 -5.31 -19.83 15.78
N PHE A 26 -4.42 -18.92 16.19
CA PHE A 26 -4.34 -18.43 17.58
C PHE A 26 -5.54 -17.56 17.95
N CYS A 27 -5.96 -16.69 17.04
CA CYS A 27 -7.16 -15.87 17.23
C CYS A 27 -8.44 -16.73 17.24
N GLN A 28 -8.49 -17.79 16.42
CA GLN A 28 -9.61 -18.74 16.42
C GLN A 28 -9.70 -19.54 17.72
N GLY A 29 -8.57 -20.03 18.23
CA GLY A 29 -8.48 -20.79 19.49
C GLY A 29 -8.65 -19.93 20.74
N ASN A 30 -8.34 -18.63 20.67
CA ASN A 30 -8.48 -17.70 21.78
C ASN A 30 -9.32 -16.48 21.37
N ARG A 31 -10.65 -16.59 21.53
CA ARG A 31 -11.61 -15.54 21.15
C ARG A 31 -11.46 -14.22 21.91
N LEU A 32 -10.70 -14.19 23.00
CA LEU A 32 -10.37 -12.98 23.77
C LEU A 32 -9.01 -12.38 23.39
N LEU A 33 -8.26 -13.00 22.48
CA LEU A 33 -7.04 -12.44 21.92
C LEU A 33 -7.40 -11.26 21.01
N ARG A 34 -6.68 -10.17 21.20
CA ARG A 34 -6.74 -8.97 20.37
C ARG A 34 -5.32 -8.66 19.90
N VAL A 35 -5.14 -8.60 18.59
CA VAL A 35 -3.87 -8.25 17.96
C VAL A 35 -4.05 -6.90 17.29
N GLU A 36 -3.22 -5.94 17.68
CA GLU A 36 -3.09 -4.67 16.97
C GLU A 36 -1.75 -4.65 16.27
N ARG A 37 -1.76 -4.44 14.96
CA ARG A 37 -0.56 -4.33 14.14
C ARG A 37 -0.43 -2.89 13.63
N ARG A 38 0.56 -2.17 14.16
CA ARG A 38 0.85 -0.77 13.81
C ARG A 38 1.97 -0.70 12.80
N PHE A 39 1.68 -0.16 11.63
CA PHE A 39 2.62 0.05 10.54
C PHE A 39 3.11 1.49 10.52
N ASP A 40 4.41 1.70 10.70
CA ASP A 40 5.01 3.01 10.44
C ASP A 40 5.01 3.28 8.93
N LEU A 41 4.21 4.23 8.46
CA LEU A 41 4.14 4.54 7.03
C LEU A 41 5.51 4.96 6.48
N TRP A 42 6.27 5.72 7.25
CA TRP A 42 7.52 6.36 6.84
C TRP A 42 8.71 5.41 6.80
N ARG A 43 8.88 4.59 7.84
CA ARG A 43 10.03 3.70 8.00
C ARG A 43 9.75 2.25 7.59
N ASN A 44 8.48 1.90 7.37
CA ASN A 44 8.09 0.57 6.91
C ASN A 44 7.40 0.61 5.54
N ILE A 45 6.15 1.08 5.46
CA ILE A 45 5.35 0.89 4.24
C ILE A 45 5.96 1.59 3.03
N PHE A 46 6.31 2.89 3.14
CA PHE A 46 6.95 3.61 2.02
C PHE A 46 8.37 3.09 1.71
N GLN A 47 8.97 2.34 2.64
CA GLN A 47 10.26 1.65 2.43
C GLN A 47 10.10 0.28 1.76
N SER A 48 8.90 -0.33 1.79
CA SER A 48 8.60 -1.71 1.36
C SER A 48 8.54 -1.95 -0.16
N GLY A 49 9.23 -1.15 -0.97
CA GLY A 49 9.07 -1.12 -2.43
C GLY A 49 9.98 -2.06 -3.25
N ALA A 50 10.82 -2.89 -2.61
CA ALA A 50 12.06 -3.37 -3.23
C ALA A 50 12.10 -4.83 -3.72
N ARG A 51 11.24 -5.72 -3.23
CA ARG A 51 11.43 -7.17 -3.49
C ARG A 51 10.66 -7.76 -4.67
N SER A 52 9.57 -7.13 -5.12
CA SER A 52 8.89 -7.57 -6.34
C SER A 52 9.70 -7.17 -7.57
N ASN A 53 10.22 -5.94 -7.58
CA ASN A 53 10.73 -5.27 -8.80
C ASN A 53 12.21 -5.53 -9.09
N GLY A 54 12.93 -6.22 -8.20
CA GLY A 54 14.39 -6.37 -8.28
C GLY A 54 15.18 -5.11 -7.91
N TRP A 55 14.51 -4.05 -7.43
CA TRP A 55 15.15 -2.81 -7.00
C TRP A 55 15.57 -2.92 -5.54
N ASN A 56 16.85 -3.19 -5.28
CA ASN A 56 17.35 -3.08 -3.90
C ASN A 56 17.19 -1.64 -3.35
N GLN A 57 17.28 -1.50 -2.03
CA GLN A 57 17.10 -0.21 -1.35
C GLN A 57 18.08 0.88 -1.85
N MET A 58 19.26 0.50 -2.35
CA MET A 58 20.22 1.43 -2.97
C MET A 58 19.70 2.03 -4.28
N HIS A 59 19.05 1.24 -5.15
CA HIS A 59 18.43 1.76 -6.36
C HIS A 59 17.33 2.78 -6.07
N ARG A 60 16.55 2.54 -5.01
CA ARG A 60 15.51 3.47 -4.57
C ARG A 60 16.10 4.77 -4.03
N LEU A 61 17.16 4.69 -3.22
CA LEU A 61 17.88 5.87 -2.75
C LEU A 61 18.37 6.72 -3.94
N ASN A 62 19.07 6.09 -4.89
CA ASN A 62 19.56 6.77 -6.09
C ASN A 62 18.43 7.41 -6.92
N ALA A 63 17.27 6.75 -7.02
CA ALA A 63 16.11 7.31 -7.72
C ALA A 63 15.49 8.49 -6.96
N SER A 64 15.39 8.40 -5.63
CA SER A 64 14.90 9.49 -4.77
C SER A 64 15.78 10.73 -4.89
N GLU A 65 17.10 10.57 -4.81
CA GLU A 65 18.06 11.68 -4.94
C GLU A 65 17.96 12.35 -6.31
N LYS A 66 17.86 11.58 -7.40
CA LYS A 66 17.63 12.11 -8.76
C LYS A 66 16.30 12.86 -8.91
N ARG A 67 15.32 12.57 -8.06
CA ARG A 67 14.00 13.25 -8.01
C ARG A 67 13.97 14.41 -7.01
N GLY A 68 15.13 14.82 -6.48
CA GLY A 68 15.22 15.87 -5.47
C GLY A 68 14.64 15.43 -4.12
N ASN A 69 15.04 14.24 -3.68
CA ASN A 69 14.62 13.58 -2.44
C ASN A 69 13.12 13.26 -2.37
N GLY A 70 12.57 12.83 -3.50
CA GLY A 70 11.14 12.55 -3.67
C GLY A 70 10.86 11.09 -4.04
N LEU A 71 9.73 10.55 -3.58
CA LEU A 71 9.24 9.24 -4.03
C LEU A 71 8.31 9.39 -5.23
N GLY A 72 8.36 8.43 -6.16
CA GLY A 72 7.33 8.34 -7.19
C GLY A 72 6.01 7.86 -6.60
N SER A 73 4.89 8.33 -7.14
CA SER A 73 3.54 7.87 -6.79
C SER A 73 3.41 6.34 -6.66
N MET A 74 3.94 5.57 -7.61
CA MET A 74 3.87 4.09 -7.56
C MET A 74 4.73 3.47 -6.45
N GLU A 75 5.81 4.14 -6.02
CA GLU A 75 6.61 3.69 -4.87
C GLU A 75 5.88 3.90 -3.54
N VAL A 76 4.85 4.74 -3.54
CA VAL A 76 3.95 4.98 -2.40
C VAL A 76 2.74 4.06 -2.47
N VAL A 77 2.05 4.05 -3.62
CA VAL A 77 0.77 3.34 -3.81
C VAL A 77 0.94 1.83 -3.71
N THR A 78 1.96 1.27 -4.35
CA THR A 78 2.16 -0.19 -4.41
C THR A 78 2.25 -0.82 -3.02
N PRO A 79 3.15 -0.40 -2.12
CA PRO A 79 3.21 -1.00 -0.79
C PRO A 79 1.95 -0.69 0.03
N VAL A 80 1.42 0.55 -0.02
CA VAL A 80 0.20 0.91 0.70
C VAL A 80 -0.98 -0.01 0.31
N ALA A 81 -1.19 -0.21 -1.00
CA ALA A 81 -2.25 -1.06 -1.51
C ALA A 81 -2.12 -2.51 -1.03
N ARG A 82 -0.91 -3.09 -1.04
CA ARG A 82 -0.65 -4.45 -0.54
C ARG A 82 -1.06 -4.61 0.92
N PHE A 83 -0.59 -3.71 1.79
CA PHE A 83 -0.92 -3.78 3.22
C PHE A 83 -2.42 -3.57 3.48
N ILE A 84 -3.07 -2.64 2.76
CA ILE A 84 -4.51 -2.38 2.89
C ILE A 84 -5.35 -3.57 2.43
N VAL A 85 -5.05 -4.11 1.24
CA VAL A 85 -5.75 -5.28 0.69
C VAL A 85 -5.56 -6.50 1.58
N GLU A 86 -4.37 -6.70 2.14
CA GLU A 86 -4.09 -7.81 3.04
C GLU A 86 -4.84 -7.67 4.37
N ALA A 87 -4.84 -6.49 4.98
CA ALA A 87 -5.62 -6.22 6.19
C ALA A 87 -7.13 -6.39 5.93
N PHE A 88 -7.60 -6.04 4.74
CA PHE A 88 -8.96 -6.29 4.29
C PHE A 88 -9.27 -7.78 4.12
N ALA A 89 -8.40 -8.55 3.46
CA ALA A 89 -8.58 -9.99 3.26
C ALA A 89 -8.55 -10.76 4.59
N LEU A 90 -7.69 -10.35 5.52
CA LEU A 90 -7.57 -10.94 6.86
C LEU A 90 -8.88 -10.85 7.63
N THR A 91 -9.43 -9.64 7.69
CA THR A 91 -10.55 -9.30 8.58
C THR A 91 -11.90 -9.43 7.90
N GLY A 92 -11.91 -9.60 6.57
CA GLY A 92 -13.05 -9.99 5.78
C GLY A 92 -13.34 -11.49 5.84
N PRO A 93 -14.33 -11.97 5.07
CA PRO A 93 -14.77 -13.36 5.10
C PRO A 93 -13.75 -14.35 4.48
N THR A 94 -12.69 -13.85 3.84
CA THR A 94 -11.80 -14.67 2.99
C THR A 94 -10.83 -15.53 3.78
N LEU A 95 -10.13 -14.96 4.77
CA LEU A 95 -9.03 -15.65 5.47
C LEU A 95 -9.43 -16.17 6.86
N GLY A 96 -10.62 -15.84 7.36
CA GLY A 96 -11.17 -16.45 8.57
C GLY A 96 -10.57 -15.95 9.88
N MET A 97 -9.98 -14.75 9.90
CA MET A 97 -9.67 -14.05 11.15
C MET A 97 -10.98 -13.74 11.89
N PRO A 98 -11.11 -14.09 13.18
CA PRO A 98 -12.30 -13.73 13.96
C PRO A 98 -12.55 -12.22 13.99
N ILE A 99 -13.82 -11.83 13.91
CA ILE A 99 -14.23 -10.43 14.00
C ILE A 99 -13.72 -9.81 15.31
N GLY A 100 -13.05 -8.67 15.18
CA GLY A 100 -12.50 -7.92 16.29
C GLY A 100 -11.25 -8.52 16.93
N SER A 101 -10.70 -9.64 16.44
CA SER A 101 -9.43 -10.17 16.98
C SER A 101 -8.19 -9.52 16.40
N PHE A 102 -8.31 -8.79 15.30
CA PHE A 102 -7.21 -8.12 14.62
C PHE A 102 -7.58 -6.68 14.29
N THR A 103 -6.61 -5.76 14.42
CA THR A 103 -6.70 -4.37 13.98
C THR A 103 -5.41 -4.03 13.23
N ALA A 104 -5.53 -3.49 12.02
CA ALA A 104 -4.45 -2.84 11.29
C ALA A 104 -4.48 -1.33 11.58
N PHE A 105 -3.33 -0.77 11.91
CA PHE A 105 -3.20 0.66 12.19
C PHE A 105 -2.07 1.24 11.35
N PHE A 106 -2.38 2.17 10.46
CA PHE A 106 -1.44 2.88 9.59
C PHE A 106 -1.00 4.16 10.29
N ASP A 107 0.19 4.14 10.86
CA ASP A 107 0.76 5.24 11.61
C ASP A 107 1.47 6.22 10.67
N GLY A 108 0.90 7.42 10.54
CA GLY A 108 1.48 8.55 9.82
C GLY A 108 2.61 9.25 10.57
N GLY A 109 3.03 8.73 11.72
CA GLY A 109 4.11 9.27 12.54
C GLY A 109 3.67 10.43 13.44
N PRO A 110 4.56 11.40 13.73
CA PRO A 110 4.23 12.52 14.62
C PRO A 110 3.13 13.40 14.02
N ALA A 111 2.44 14.18 14.87
CA ALA A 111 1.36 15.07 14.44
C ALA A 111 1.79 16.05 13.32
N SER A 112 3.06 16.45 13.27
CA SER A 112 3.62 17.28 12.20
C SER A 112 3.62 16.62 10.81
N ALA A 113 3.50 15.29 10.75
CA ALA A 113 3.40 14.53 9.51
C ALA A 113 1.95 14.23 9.08
N ALA A 114 0.95 14.51 9.93
CA ALA A 114 -0.43 14.12 9.68
C ALA A 114 -1.02 14.77 8.43
N GLU A 115 -0.76 16.07 8.21
CA GLU A 115 -1.23 16.80 7.02
C GLU A 115 -0.61 16.26 5.73
N LEU A 116 0.69 15.93 5.76
CA LEU A 116 1.36 15.33 4.62
C LEU A 116 0.86 13.91 4.36
N CYS A 117 0.61 13.10 5.40
CA CYS A 117 0.02 11.77 5.23
C CYS A 117 -1.38 11.85 4.64
N ALA A 118 -2.22 12.77 5.13
CA ALA A 118 -3.55 13.01 4.56
C ALA A 118 -3.45 13.42 3.08
N THR A 119 -2.52 14.32 2.75
CA THR A 119 -2.26 14.76 1.37
C THR A 119 -1.80 13.60 0.48
N ILE A 120 -0.89 12.75 0.97
CA ILE A 120 -0.44 11.55 0.24
C ILE A 120 -1.61 10.61 -0.02
N PHE A 121 -2.44 10.36 1.00
CA PHE A 121 -3.59 9.48 0.87
C PHE A 121 -4.63 10.06 -0.10
N ASP A 122 -4.89 11.36 -0.08
CA ASP A 122 -5.87 11.98 -0.96
C ASP A 122 -5.37 12.10 -2.42
N THR A 123 -4.16 12.61 -2.62
CA THR A 123 -3.66 12.94 -3.96
C THR A 123 -3.08 11.74 -4.70
N THR A 124 -2.58 10.74 -3.96
CA THR A 124 -1.84 9.61 -4.54
C THR A 124 -2.62 8.31 -4.37
N VAL A 125 -2.95 7.93 -3.13
CA VAL A 125 -3.58 6.62 -2.80
C VAL A 125 -5.03 6.56 -3.31
N ARG A 126 -5.86 7.55 -2.98
CA ARG A 126 -7.26 7.66 -3.43
C ARG A 126 -7.38 7.85 -4.93
N ARG A 127 -6.47 8.62 -5.54
CA ARG A 127 -6.43 8.79 -7.00
C ARG A 127 -6.25 7.47 -7.74
N GLU A 128 -5.39 6.57 -7.25
CA GLU A 128 -5.27 5.24 -7.84
C GLU A 128 -6.58 4.44 -7.70
N ALA A 129 -7.27 4.55 -6.57
CA ALA A 129 -8.56 3.89 -6.40
C ALA A 129 -9.61 4.43 -7.40
N ALA A 130 -9.64 5.74 -7.62
CA ALA A 130 -10.50 6.37 -8.63
C ALA A 130 -10.20 5.84 -10.03
N TRP A 131 -8.92 5.72 -10.37
CA TRP A 131 -8.48 5.17 -11.64
C TRP A 131 -8.91 3.71 -11.83
N GLN A 132 -8.72 2.87 -10.82
CA GLN A 132 -9.13 1.45 -10.89
C GLN A 132 -10.65 1.30 -10.99
N ILE A 133 -11.42 2.16 -10.31
CA ILE A 133 -12.88 2.22 -10.47
C ILE A 133 -13.23 2.64 -11.90
N ALA A 134 -12.64 3.71 -12.43
CA ALA A 134 -12.90 4.20 -13.78
C ALA A 134 -12.59 3.15 -14.87
N ILE A 135 -11.48 2.42 -14.73
CA ILE A 135 -11.15 1.29 -15.62
C ILE A 135 -12.25 0.21 -15.54
N ARG A 136 -12.63 -0.19 -14.32
CA ARG A 136 -13.65 -1.24 -14.11
C ARG A 136 -15.00 -0.85 -14.71
N GLU A 137 -15.42 0.39 -14.50
CA GLU A 137 -16.65 0.94 -15.07
C GLU A 137 -16.58 1.03 -16.59
N SER A 138 -15.44 1.43 -17.14
CA SER A 138 -15.21 1.45 -18.60
C SER A 138 -15.37 0.07 -19.22
N TYR A 139 -14.85 -0.97 -18.57
CA TYR A 139 -15.06 -2.36 -18.99
C TYR A 139 -16.52 -2.79 -18.87
N ALA A 140 -17.18 -2.48 -17.74
CA ALA A 140 -18.58 -2.86 -17.53
C ALA A 140 -19.52 -2.24 -18.59
N ARG A 141 -19.14 -1.07 -19.13
CA ARG A 141 -19.87 -0.34 -20.16
C ARG A 141 -19.41 -0.66 -21.59
N ASN A 142 -18.48 -1.61 -21.76
CA ASN A 142 -17.87 -1.95 -23.05
C ASN A 142 -17.24 -0.74 -23.78
N LEU A 143 -16.76 0.25 -23.03
CA LEU A 143 -16.06 1.42 -23.60
C LEU A 143 -14.64 1.08 -24.05
N VAL A 144 -14.11 -0.04 -23.58
CA VAL A 144 -12.74 -0.52 -23.82
C VAL A 144 -12.78 -2.02 -24.12
N SER A 145 -11.91 -2.49 -25.01
CA SER A 145 -11.88 -3.89 -25.45
C SER A 145 -11.41 -4.84 -24.32
N SER A 146 -12.24 -5.87 -24.06
CA SER A 146 -12.07 -7.05 -23.18
C SER A 146 -11.49 -6.82 -21.78
N ARG A 147 -12.26 -7.23 -20.73
CA ARG A 147 -11.71 -7.43 -19.38
C ARG A 147 -10.57 -8.45 -19.44
N PRO A 148 -9.35 -8.13 -18.99
CA PRO A 148 -8.25 -9.07 -19.04
C PRO A 148 -8.53 -10.35 -18.23
N PHE A 149 -9.18 -10.25 -17.05
CA PHE A 149 -9.39 -11.42 -16.17
C PHE A 149 -10.61 -11.25 -15.25
N ALA A 150 -11.82 -11.59 -15.71
CA ALA A 150 -13.03 -11.49 -14.89
C ALA A 150 -13.14 -12.54 -13.76
N ASN A 151 -12.13 -13.39 -13.52
CA ASN A 151 -12.25 -14.58 -12.67
C ASN A 151 -10.99 -14.93 -11.84
N ALA A 152 -10.02 -14.02 -11.65
CA ALA A 152 -8.81 -14.36 -10.89
C ALA A 152 -9.10 -14.41 -9.38
N ASN A 153 -8.80 -15.52 -8.71
CA ASN A 153 -8.93 -15.60 -7.25
C ASN A 153 -7.81 -14.80 -6.54
N TYR A 154 -7.97 -14.53 -5.24
CA TYR A 154 -7.00 -13.73 -4.47
C TYR A 154 -5.55 -14.23 -4.60
N PHE A 155 -5.32 -15.55 -4.65
CA PHE A 155 -3.97 -16.11 -4.79
C PHE A 155 -3.38 -15.88 -6.19
N GLU A 156 -4.20 -15.96 -7.23
CA GLU A 156 -3.80 -15.64 -8.61
C GLU A 156 -3.53 -14.14 -8.80
N GLN A 157 -4.31 -13.28 -8.14
CA GLN A 157 -4.05 -11.83 -8.10
C GLN A 157 -2.73 -11.54 -7.40
N ARG A 158 -2.52 -12.15 -6.22
CA ARG A 158 -1.29 -12.01 -5.45
C ARG A 158 -0.07 -12.49 -6.23
N GLN A 159 -0.13 -13.64 -6.90
CA GLN A 159 0.98 -14.12 -7.73
C GLN A 159 1.32 -13.14 -8.86
N LYS A 160 0.32 -12.51 -9.48
CA LYS A 160 0.54 -11.46 -10.49
C LYS A 160 1.11 -10.16 -9.91
N GLU A 161 0.76 -9.81 -8.67
CA GLU A 161 1.39 -8.71 -7.92
C GLU A 161 2.86 -8.99 -7.58
N LEU A 162 3.25 -10.26 -7.42
CA LEU A 162 4.64 -10.68 -7.26
C LEU A 162 5.43 -10.49 -8.56
N ASP A 163 4.79 -10.73 -9.69
CA ASP A 163 5.37 -10.66 -11.04
C ASP A 163 5.48 -9.22 -11.59
N ASN A 164 5.44 -8.20 -10.71
CA ASN A 164 5.65 -6.77 -10.97
C ASN A 164 4.57 -5.96 -11.69
N ASP A 165 3.45 -6.57 -12.08
CA ASP A 165 2.49 -5.85 -12.90
C ASP A 165 1.39 -5.16 -12.07
N PHE A 166 1.78 -4.14 -11.30
CA PHE A 166 0.85 -3.23 -10.62
C PHE A 166 0.07 -2.32 -11.58
N THR A 167 0.20 -2.53 -12.90
CA THR A 167 -0.68 -1.90 -13.90
C THR A 167 -2.06 -2.54 -13.97
N HIS A 168 -2.28 -3.57 -13.15
CA HIS A 168 -3.54 -4.29 -13.04
C HIS A 168 -4.41 -3.73 -11.92
N PRO A 169 -5.73 -3.57 -12.15
CA PRO A 169 -6.66 -3.22 -11.10
C PRO A 169 -6.63 -4.28 -10.01
N LEU A 170 -6.28 -3.88 -8.79
CA LEU A 170 -6.56 -4.68 -7.61
C LEU A 170 -8.06 -4.54 -7.36
N GLU A 171 -8.87 -5.50 -7.83
CA GLU A 171 -10.33 -5.40 -7.72
C GLU A 171 -10.81 -5.11 -6.29
N THR A 172 -10.02 -5.56 -5.31
CA THR A 172 -10.25 -5.38 -3.89
C THR A 172 -9.72 -4.06 -3.32
N TYR A 173 -8.75 -3.39 -3.96
CA TYR A 173 -8.10 -2.21 -3.40
C TYR A 173 -9.04 -1.02 -3.17
N PRO A 174 -9.87 -0.57 -4.14
CA PRO A 174 -10.79 0.52 -3.88
C PRO A 174 -11.76 0.20 -2.74
N ARG A 175 -12.24 -1.04 -2.65
CA ARG A 175 -13.11 -1.48 -1.54
C ARG A 175 -12.37 -1.50 -0.21
N ALA A 176 -11.15 -2.00 -0.19
CA ALA A 176 -10.32 -2.08 1.00
C ALA A 176 -9.95 -0.68 1.53
N LEU A 177 -9.65 0.27 0.63
CA LEU A 177 -9.40 1.67 0.97
C LEU A 177 -10.63 2.36 1.57
N ALA A 178 -11.84 2.04 1.07
CA ALA A 178 -13.10 2.57 1.58
C ALA A 178 -13.34 2.27 3.06
N GLU A 179 -12.81 1.15 3.54
CA GLU A 179 -12.98 0.69 4.91
C GLU A 179 -11.82 1.11 5.83
N ILE A 180 -11.00 2.08 5.40
CA ILE A 180 -10.04 2.76 6.26
C ILE A 180 -10.74 3.97 6.87
N GLY A 181 -10.64 4.10 8.19
CA GLY A 181 -11.25 5.23 8.88
C GLY A 181 -10.68 5.44 10.27
N ASN A 182 -10.89 6.64 10.80
CA ASN A 182 -10.36 7.05 12.10
C ASN A 182 -11.34 6.79 13.26
N THR A 183 -12.46 6.13 12.99
CA THR A 183 -13.54 5.91 13.96
C THR A 183 -13.27 4.68 14.84
N GLU A 184 -13.67 4.78 16.11
CA GLU A 184 -13.67 3.64 17.03
C GLU A 184 -14.50 2.48 16.47
N GLY A 185 -13.99 1.26 16.61
CA GLY A 185 -14.60 0.06 16.03
C GLY A 185 -14.13 -0.26 14.60
N CYS A 186 -13.47 0.69 13.91
CA CYS A 186 -12.84 0.39 12.64
C CYS A 186 -11.66 -0.57 12.85
N ILE A 187 -11.57 -1.60 12.00
CA ILE A 187 -10.52 -2.62 12.04
C ILE A 187 -9.26 -2.15 11.29
N ARG A 188 -9.38 -1.11 10.44
CA ARG A 188 -8.27 -0.47 9.72
C ARG A 188 -8.26 1.03 10.04
N ARG A 189 -7.28 1.48 10.81
CA ARG A 189 -7.23 2.84 11.36
C ARG A 189 -6.04 3.63 10.87
N CYS A 190 -6.16 4.95 10.89
CA CYS A 190 -5.05 5.89 10.73
C CYS A 190 -5.06 6.90 11.89
N ASN A 191 -3.93 7.57 12.14
CA ASN A 191 -3.85 8.74 13.03
C ASN A 191 -3.86 10.08 12.26
N PHE A 192 -4.21 10.05 10.97
CA PHE A 192 -4.37 11.20 10.10
C PHE A 192 -5.68 11.06 9.33
N PRO A 193 -6.32 12.17 8.92
CA PRO A 193 -7.58 12.10 8.19
C PRO A 193 -7.39 11.41 6.84
N VAL A 194 -8.28 10.45 6.53
CA VAL A 194 -8.37 9.82 5.22
C VAL A 194 -9.68 10.27 4.59
N THR A 195 -9.60 10.83 3.38
CA THR A 195 -10.76 11.29 2.63
C THR A 195 -11.61 10.10 2.17
N ALA A 196 -12.91 10.34 1.98
CA ALA A 196 -13.84 9.33 1.49
C ALA A 196 -13.46 8.84 0.08
N LEU A 197 -14.09 7.74 -0.34
CA LEU A 197 -13.96 7.23 -1.70
C LEU A 197 -14.21 8.32 -2.76
N PRO A 198 -13.58 8.18 -3.95
CA PRO A 198 -13.84 9.09 -5.04
C PRO A 198 -15.33 9.12 -5.40
N SER A 199 -15.83 10.31 -5.71
CA SER A 199 -17.23 10.51 -6.06
C SER A 199 -17.52 9.88 -7.43
N THR A 200 -18.79 9.57 -7.69
CA THR A 200 -19.21 9.12 -9.02
C THR A 200 -18.85 10.15 -10.10
N GLU A 201 -18.96 11.45 -9.81
CA GLU A 201 -18.60 12.52 -10.74
C GLU A 201 -17.10 12.51 -11.08
N GLU A 202 -16.21 12.33 -10.10
CA GLU A 202 -14.78 12.21 -10.33
C GLU A 202 -14.45 11.00 -11.22
N VAL A 203 -15.14 9.88 -11.01
CA VAL A 203 -14.98 8.67 -11.83
C VAL A 203 -15.48 8.89 -13.26
N GLU A 204 -16.64 9.52 -13.44
CA GLU A 204 -17.18 9.82 -14.77
C GLU A 204 -16.28 10.78 -15.55
N ASP A 205 -15.75 11.81 -14.90
CA ASP A 205 -14.82 12.75 -15.53
C ASP A 205 -13.52 12.06 -15.95
N LEU A 206 -12.99 11.14 -15.13
CA LEU A 206 -11.86 10.30 -15.52
C LEU A 206 -12.19 9.43 -16.74
N ILE A 207 -13.34 8.76 -16.77
CA ILE A 207 -13.76 7.96 -17.93
C ILE A 207 -13.86 8.84 -19.19
N ALA A 208 -14.49 10.01 -19.07
CA ALA A 208 -14.68 10.94 -20.18
C ALA A 208 -13.34 11.43 -20.75
N ARG A 209 -12.40 11.83 -19.88
CA ARG A 209 -11.05 12.29 -20.26
C ARG A 209 -10.24 11.23 -21.01
N HIS A 210 -10.54 9.95 -20.80
CA HIS A 210 -9.77 8.84 -21.37
C HIS A 210 -10.52 7.98 -22.40
N ARG A 211 -11.78 8.32 -22.71
CA ARG A 211 -12.68 7.57 -23.60
C ARG A 211 -12.08 7.25 -24.99
N ASN A 212 -11.26 8.15 -25.52
CA ASN A 212 -10.66 8.01 -26.86
C ASN A 212 -9.26 7.37 -26.84
N ARG A 213 -8.75 6.95 -25.68
CA ARG A 213 -7.48 6.22 -25.61
C ARG A 213 -7.76 4.74 -25.85
N PRO A 214 -7.26 4.13 -26.95
CA PRO A 214 -7.54 2.73 -27.32
C PRO A 214 -7.07 1.69 -26.28
N ARG A 215 -6.43 2.13 -25.21
CA ARG A 215 -5.61 1.36 -24.27
C ARG A 215 -5.86 1.72 -22.81
N LEU A 216 -7.10 2.11 -22.45
CA LEU A 216 -7.51 2.06 -21.05
C LEU A 216 -7.42 0.62 -20.50
N GLY A 217 -7.49 -0.39 -21.37
CA GLY A 217 -7.44 -1.80 -21.00
C GLY A 217 -6.22 -2.62 -21.42
N GLY A 218 -5.26 -2.05 -22.15
CA GLY A 218 -4.13 -2.80 -22.71
C GLY A 218 -2.84 -2.01 -22.65
N SER A 219 -1.83 -2.56 -21.97
CA SER A 219 -0.51 -1.99 -21.71
C SER A 219 -0.49 -0.84 -20.70
N SER A 220 0.12 -1.11 -19.54
CA SER A 220 1.37 -0.48 -19.11
C SER A 220 1.46 1.02 -19.39
N ASP A 221 1.51 1.46 -20.63
CA ASP A 221 2.03 2.79 -20.96
C ASP A 221 1.04 3.92 -20.72
N ALA A 222 -0.28 3.73 -20.79
CA ALA A 222 -1.24 4.80 -20.48
C ALA A 222 -1.40 5.00 -18.96
N HIS A 223 -1.56 3.92 -18.20
CA HIS A 223 -1.55 3.94 -16.72
C HIS A 223 -0.19 4.40 -16.20
N LYS A 224 0.92 3.90 -16.76
CA LYS A 224 2.26 4.41 -16.44
C LYS A 224 2.39 5.88 -16.84
N THR A 225 1.95 6.33 -18.01
CA THR A 225 2.10 7.75 -18.37
C THR A 225 1.23 8.67 -17.53
N GLU A 226 0.07 8.23 -17.02
CA GLU A 226 -0.83 9.04 -16.18
C GLU A 226 -0.48 8.96 -14.69
N CYS A 227 -0.28 7.75 -14.15
CA CYS A 227 0.14 7.52 -12.77
C CYS A 227 1.63 7.88 -12.57
N GLN A 228 2.50 7.63 -13.56
CA GLN A 228 3.88 8.12 -13.64
C GLN A 228 4.00 9.46 -14.38
N ALA A 229 2.91 10.16 -14.73
CA ALA A 229 2.98 11.62 -14.93
C ALA A 229 3.28 12.27 -13.58
N ARG A 230 4.53 12.08 -13.14
CA ARG A 230 5.38 12.97 -12.37
C ARG A 230 4.83 13.49 -11.04
N GLN A 231 3.91 12.79 -10.38
CA GLN A 231 3.70 13.06 -8.96
C GLN A 231 4.86 12.48 -8.16
N ILE A 232 5.83 13.37 -7.93
CA ILE A 232 6.91 13.17 -6.99
C ILE A 232 6.39 13.64 -5.63
N VAL A 233 6.18 12.71 -4.72
CA VAL A 233 5.83 12.99 -3.33
C VAL A 233 7.09 13.45 -2.63
N LYS A 234 7.09 14.69 -2.12
CA LYS A 234 8.19 15.26 -1.34
C LYS A 234 7.80 15.41 0.12
N THR A 235 8.78 15.33 1.00
CA THR A 235 8.59 15.70 2.40
C THR A 235 8.79 17.19 2.58
N VAL A 236 8.31 17.72 3.72
CA VAL A 236 8.48 19.12 4.11
C VAL A 236 9.17 19.17 5.47
N GLN A 237 10.04 20.16 5.66
CA GLN A 237 10.67 20.38 6.96
C GLN A 237 9.59 20.62 8.04
N PRO A 238 9.76 20.09 9.27
CA PRO A 238 10.96 19.48 9.84
C PRO A 238 11.07 17.95 9.61
N LEU A 239 10.25 17.36 8.74
CA LEU A 239 10.31 15.92 8.48
C LEU A 239 11.59 15.57 7.70
N PRO A 240 12.18 14.39 7.97
CA PRO A 240 13.33 13.92 7.19
C PRO A 240 12.98 13.79 5.71
N SER A 241 13.97 13.89 4.84
CA SER A 241 13.76 13.63 3.42
C SER A 241 13.56 12.13 3.16
N TRP A 242 12.92 11.77 2.04
CA TRP A 242 12.77 10.35 1.68
C TRP A 242 14.12 9.65 1.52
N SER A 243 15.12 10.36 0.98
CA SER A 243 16.49 9.84 0.85
C SER A 243 17.13 9.58 2.21
N ASP A 244 16.86 10.41 3.22
CA ASP A 244 17.39 10.19 4.58
C ASP A 244 16.79 8.95 5.21
N LEU A 245 15.47 8.74 5.06
CA LEU A 245 14.78 7.54 5.54
C LEU A 245 15.26 6.26 4.81
N LEU A 246 15.44 6.34 3.49
CA LEU A 246 16.00 5.24 2.70
C LEU A 246 17.43 4.89 3.12
N ARG A 247 18.26 5.91 3.41
CA ARG A 247 19.62 5.74 3.91
C ARG A 247 19.65 5.15 5.32
N GLU A 248 18.72 5.55 6.19
CA GLU A 248 18.54 4.97 7.51
C GLU A 248 18.32 3.44 7.43
N GLY A 249 17.50 2.98 6.47
CA GLY A 249 17.26 1.56 6.23
C GLY A 249 18.53 0.77 5.84
N LEU A 250 19.39 1.36 4.99
CA LEU A 250 20.65 0.74 4.58
C LEU A 250 21.61 0.57 5.76
N THR A 251 21.75 1.59 6.61
CA THR A 251 22.69 1.53 7.76
C THR A 251 22.25 0.52 8.83
N GLY A 252 20.95 0.22 8.93
CA GLY A 252 20.44 -0.86 9.78
C GLY A 252 20.91 -2.25 9.33
N SER A 253 20.96 -2.47 8.00
CA SER A 253 21.44 -3.73 7.42
C SER A 253 22.95 -3.94 7.63
N GLU A 254 23.76 -2.88 7.57
CA GLU A 254 25.19 -2.93 7.87
C GLU A 254 25.47 -3.22 9.36
N ARG A 255 24.63 -2.71 10.27
CA ARG A 255 24.73 -3.02 11.71
C ARG A 255 24.39 -4.47 12.01
N GLN A 256 23.38 -5.03 11.32
CA GLN A 256 23.00 -6.44 11.42
C GLN A 256 24.13 -7.34 10.90
N GLN A 257 24.74 -6.99 9.76
CA GLN A 257 25.85 -7.74 9.18
C GLN A 257 27.12 -7.69 10.06
N ARG A 258 27.45 -6.52 10.63
CA ARG A 258 28.53 -6.40 11.63
C ARG A 258 28.23 -7.12 12.96
N TYR A 259 26.97 -7.39 13.29
CA TYR A 259 26.59 -8.17 14.46
C TYR A 259 26.74 -9.67 14.19
N GLU A 260 26.37 -10.13 12.99
CA GLU A 260 26.56 -11.51 12.54
C GLU A 260 28.04 -11.87 12.36
N ASP A 261 28.86 -10.97 11.79
CA ASP A 261 30.31 -11.17 11.66
C ASP A 261 31.00 -11.28 13.02
N ARG A 262 30.52 -10.53 14.02
CA ARG A 262 31.01 -10.63 15.42
C ARG A 262 30.56 -11.87 16.17
N ARG A 263 29.54 -12.60 15.70
CA ARG A 263 29.18 -13.93 16.24
C ARG A 263 29.97 -15.06 15.59
N ARG A 264 30.68 -14.79 14.48
CA ARG A 264 31.48 -15.78 13.73
C ARG A 264 32.97 -15.74 14.09
N THR A 265 33.41 -14.73 14.84
CA THR A 265 34.73 -14.63 15.50
C THR A 265 34.59 -14.93 16.98
#